data_AF-M2X807-F1
#
_entry.id   AF-M2X807-F1
#
_cell.length_a   1.000
_cell.length_b   1.000
_cell.length_c   1.000
_cell.angle_alpha   90.00
_cell.angle_beta   90.00
_cell.angle_gamma   90.00
#
_symmetry.space_group_name_H-M   'P 1'
#
loop_
_entity.id
_entity.type
_entity.pdbx_description
1 polymer ?
#
loop_
_entity_poly.entity_id
_entity_poly.type
_entity_poly.pdbx_seq_one_letter_code
_entity_poly.pdbx_strand_id
1 'polypeptide(L)'
;MIISSFIAAPFCKTHLPPFYGTKCRICAKKGLSGDKQQLCLNERRRTLETSPAVKFRSRLRWSPRLRHYVPFCFVAMQFPSSPNDNASEAIGDASNTSLYGEELSLEDEEQKRTFVPEKLPSWLRLKNPWIQLVVMLGLYVVHLLFLSKKGWDISKKLAPPDRGRFDAVGLDTISGLLVMIVAFVLRRMAGVNLIPNLIEVPKPPWKVPTATYDKLGATTLLLFLAYLASGYAAVFCEQLLLLLSFYGVPLTVASLRAWKVLLGHLIWVYMAVKILGNRLEPFFPPKGSWIKWRWRSNWLWWVIGGYYGSGLLFNIADSFNQWILPSSLFNDESVVSKLVKPENNDLFAMAIGAIGPCITAPVFEEVLYRGYLLPALATIMPIRFAIPLSSVLFAVHHLNIGSVIPLTVLGWAWALLYAHSRNLLVTILIHALWNSRVFLGSLLGL
;
A
#
# COMPACT_ATOMS: atom_id res chain seq x y z
N MET A 1 39.55 -33.93 5.58
CA MET A 1 39.85 -33.57 4.17
C MET A 1 39.26 -32.18 3.93
N ILE A 2 39.89 -31.06 4.35
CA ILE A 2 41.11 -30.39 3.80
C ILE A 2 40.95 -30.25 2.28
N ILE A 3 40.70 -29.10 1.64
CA ILE A 3 41.36 -27.75 1.63
C ILE A 3 40.25 -26.72 1.24
N SER A 4 39.90 -25.65 1.96
CA SER A 4 40.58 -24.38 2.29
C SER A 4 40.74 -23.37 1.11
N SER A 5 39.99 -22.27 1.23
CA SER A 5 40.39 -20.87 0.96
C SER A 5 40.54 -20.36 -0.47
N PHE A 6 39.83 -19.26 -0.81
CA PHE A 6 40.46 -17.96 -1.08
C PHE A 6 39.44 -16.81 -1.12
N ILE A 7 39.83 -15.72 -0.47
CA ILE A 7 39.21 -14.40 -0.36
C ILE A 7 39.35 -13.64 -1.70
N ALA A 8 38.30 -12.94 -2.16
CA ALA A 8 38.37 -11.58 -2.73
C ALA A 8 37.01 -11.12 -3.33
N ALA A 9 36.35 -10.15 -2.68
CA ALA A 9 35.72 -9.03 -3.39
C ALA A 9 36.85 -8.09 -3.89
N PRO A 10 36.69 -7.20 -4.89
CA PRO A 10 35.46 -6.49 -5.25
C PRO A 10 35.22 -6.35 -6.77
N PHE A 11 34.06 -5.83 -7.21
CA PHE A 11 34.01 -4.80 -8.27
C PHE A 11 32.58 -4.26 -8.41
N CYS A 12 32.41 -3.03 -7.92
CA CYS A 12 31.29 -2.16 -8.22
C CYS A 12 31.40 -1.75 -9.71
N LYS A 13 30.55 -2.30 -10.59
CA LYS A 13 30.45 -1.81 -11.99
C LYS A 13 29.57 -0.55 -12.01
N THR A 14 30.18 0.59 -11.73
CA THR A 14 29.66 1.87 -12.22
C THR A 14 29.93 1.94 -13.72
N HIS A 15 28.90 2.10 -14.55
CA HIS A 15 29.05 2.41 -15.97
C HIS A 15 29.63 3.82 -16.16
N LEU A 16 30.94 3.95 -16.03
CA LEU A 16 31.74 5.07 -16.54
C LEU A 16 32.97 4.47 -17.22
N PRO A 17 33.30 4.87 -18.46
CA PRO A 17 34.46 4.32 -19.16
C PRO A 17 35.75 4.68 -18.41
N PRO A 18 36.74 3.78 -18.31
CA PRO A 18 37.98 4.05 -17.59
C PRO A 18 38.84 5.04 -18.39
N PHE A 19 39.36 6.05 -17.70
CA PHE A 19 40.42 6.93 -18.17
C PHE A 19 41.75 6.49 -17.59
N TYR A 20 42.73 6.23 -18.45
CA TYR A 20 44.16 6.24 -18.11
C TYR A 20 44.76 7.50 -18.76
N GLY A 21 45.20 8.46 -17.95
CA GLY A 21 45.87 9.69 -18.41
C GLY A 21 44.98 10.86 -18.85
N THR A 22 45.59 11.87 -19.48
CA THR A 22 45.06 13.23 -19.78
C THR A 22 44.11 13.35 -20.98
N LYS A 23 43.63 12.25 -21.59
CA LYS A 23 42.85 12.31 -22.85
C LYS A 23 41.47 11.68 -22.73
N CYS A 24 40.42 12.38 -23.19
CA CYS A 24 39.02 11.91 -23.24
C CYS A 24 38.76 10.86 -24.34
N ARG A 25 38.21 9.67 -24.03
CA ARG A 25 38.08 8.48 -24.91
C ARG A 25 36.97 8.66 -25.94
N ILE A 26 35.96 9.46 -25.59
CA ILE A 26 34.86 9.85 -26.49
C ILE A 26 35.35 10.89 -27.51
N CYS A 27 36.14 11.87 -27.06
CA CYS A 27 36.70 12.90 -27.95
C CYS A 27 37.81 12.36 -28.85
N ALA A 28 38.64 11.43 -28.34
CA ALA A 28 39.68 10.76 -29.12
C ALA A 28 39.09 9.85 -30.21
N LYS A 29 37.97 9.15 -29.93
CA LYS A 29 37.25 8.35 -30.94
C LYS A 29 36.59 9.18 -32.05
N LYS A 30 36.37 10.49 -31.83
CA LYS A 30 35.71 11.39 -32.79
C LYS A 30 36.66 12.33 -33.54
N GLY A 31 37.99 12.19 -33.38
CA GLY A 31 38.98 12.99 -34.10
C GLY A 31 38.96 14.49 -33.80
N LEU A 32 38.46 14.90 -32.63
CA LEU A 32 38.29 16.32 -32.29
C LEU A 32 39.63 16.96 -31.88
N SER A 33 39.88 18.18 -32.38
CA SER A 33 41.09 18.99 -32.11
C SER A 33 41.29 19.30 -30.62
N GLY A 34 42.52 19.67 -30.25
CA GLY A 34 42.96 19.88 -28.86
C GLY A 34 42.07 20.84 -28.06
N ASP A 35 41.61 21.93 -28.69
CA ASP A 35 40.78 22.95 -28.01
C ASP A 35 39.40 22.41 -27.61
N LYS A 36 38.81 21.52 -28.42
CA LYS A 36 37.52 20.89 -28.12
C LYS A 36 37.64 19.82 -27.03
N GLN A 37 38.82 19.23 -26.86
CA GLN A 37 39.09 18.33 -25.72
C GLN A 37 39.25 19.11 -24.41
N GLN A 38 39.89 20.28 -24.47
CA GLN A 38 40.05 21.19 -23.34
C GLN A 38 38.69 21.72 -22.84
N LEU A 39 37.79 22.08 -23.77
CA LEU A 39 36.43 22.54 -23.45
C LEU A 39 35.64 21.46 -22.70
N CYS A 40 35.68 20.22 -23.17
CA CYS A 40 35.00 19.08 -22.56
C CYS A 40 35.53 18.75 -21.16
N LEU A 41 36.84 18.95 -20.92
CA LEU A 41 37.45 18.81 -19.60
C LEU A 41 36.99 19.91 -18.63
N ASN A 42 36.87 21.15 -19.11
CA ASN A 42 36.42 22.29 -18.32
C ASN A 42 34.92 22.19 -17.95
N GLU A 43 34.08 21.73 -18.87
CA GLU A 43 32.65 21.47 -18.63
C GLU A 43 32.44 20.44 -17.51
N ARG A 44 33.22 19.34 -17.54
CA ARG A 44 33.17 18.28 -16.51
C ARG A 44 33.70 18.75 -15.16
N ARG A 45 34.73 19.61 -15.15
CA ARG A 45 35.25 20.21 -13.91
C ARG A 45 34.17 21.08 -13.24
N ARG A 46 33.44 21.88 -14.03
CA ARG A 46 32.24 22.60 -13.55
C ARG A 46 31.17 21.67 -13.00
N THR A 47 30.87 20.55 -13.66
CA THR A 47 29.83 19.59 -13.18
C THR A 47 30.22 18.87 -11.88
N LEU A 48 31.52 18.66 -11.65
CA LEU A 48 32.03 18.05 -10.41
C LEU A 48 32.06 19.04 -9.25
N GLU A 49 32.33 20.32 -9.52
CA GLU A 49 32.31 21.39 -8.51
C GLU A 49 30.89 21.78 -8.07
N THR A 50 29.88 21.59 -8.93
CA THR A 50 28.46 21.83 -8.61
C THR A 50 27.75 20.60 -8.01
N SER A 51 28.44 19.45 -7.89
CA SER A 51 27.85 18.23 -7.33
C SER A 51 27.78 18.27 -5.79
N PRO A 52 26.61 18.01 -5.16
CA PRO A 52 26.45 18.00 -3.70
C PRO A 52 27.35 17.01 -2.95
N ALA A 53 27.94 16.02 -3.66
CA ALA A 53 28.77 14.97 -3.09
C ALA A 53 30.19 15.42 -2.69
N VAL A 54 30.69 16.53 -3.24
CA VAL A 54 32.09 16.99 -3.00
C VAL A 54 32.18 17.89 -1.76
N LYS A 55 31.12 18.62 -1.40
CA LYS A 55 31.10 19.49 -0.20
C LYS A 55 31.07 18.75 1.14
N PHE A 56 30.87 17.43 1.16
CA PHE A 56 30.71 16.66 2.41
C PHE A 56 31.97 15.90 2.87
N ARG A 57 33.11 16.01 2.16
CA ARG A 57 34.30 15.19 2.45
C ARG A 57 35.28 15.75 3.49
N SER A 58 35.03 16.91 4.09
CA SER A 58 36.00 17.57 4.99
C SER A 58 35.70 17.47 6.49
N ARG A 59 34.60 16.86 6.94
CA ARG A 59 34.34 16.69 8.38
C ARG A 59 33.65 15.38 8.69
N LEU A 60 34.39 14.42 9.24
CA LEU A 60 34.01 13.49 10.34
C LEU A 60 34.98 12.29 10.37
N ARG A 61 35.88 12.27 11.36
CA ARG A 61 36.60 11.06 11.80
C ARG A 61 35.77 10.37 12.88
N TRP A 62 35.57 9.05 12.78
CA TRP A 62 35.10 8.20 13.88
C TRP A 62 35.86 6.87 13.91
N SER A 63 36.16 6.39 15.12
CA SER A 63 37.00 5.21 15.40
C SER A 63 36.20 3.89 15.41
N PRO A 64 36.85 2.72 15.25
CA PRO A 64 36.16 1.46 14.95
C PRO A 64 36.05 0.51 16.15
N ARG A 65 35.21 0.80 17.17
CA ARG A 65 35.02 -0.15 18.30
C ARG A 65 33.60 -0.40 18.85
N LEU A 66 32.52 0.03 18.21
CA LEU A 66 31.14 -0.29 18.67
C LEU A 66 30.21 -0.63 17.51
N ARG A 67 30.25 -1.87 17.02
CA ARG A 67 29.30 -2.33 15.99
C ARG A 67 28.97 -3.82 16.06
N HIS A 68 28.82 -4.38 17.26
CA HIS A 68 28.16 -5.68 17.45
C HIS A 68 27.11 -5.53 18.55
N TYR A 69 25.94 -6.15 18.30
CA TYR A 69 24.70 -6.20 19.09
C TYR A 69 23.70 -5.03 18.93
N VAL A 70 22.65 -5.28 18.13
CA VAL A 70 21.20 -5.17 18.44
C VAL A 70 20.40 -5.22 17.11
N PRO A 71 19.45 -6.17 16.92
CA PRO A 71 18.49 -6.13 15.82
C PRO A 71 17.17 -5.51 16.31
N PHE A 72 16.92 -4.26 15.97
CA PHE A 72 15.58 -3.65 16.00
C PHE A 72 15.45 -2.78 14.74
N CYS A 73 14.74 -3.29 13.74
CA CYS A 73 14.43 -2.54 12.53
C CYS A 73 13.28 -1.55 12.79
N PHE A 74 13.58 -0.42 13.42
CA PHE A 74 12.90 0.83 13.08
C PHE A 74 13.65 1.43 11.89
N VAL A 75 13.03 1.43 10.70
CA VAL A 75 13.57 2.11 9.53
C VAL A 75 13.53 3.61 9.81
N ALA A 76 14.68 4.16 10.22
CA ALA A 76 14.90 5.60 10.26
C ALA A 76 14.86 6.14 8.83
N MET A 77 13.77 6.82 8.50
CA MET A 77 13.54 7.50 7.23
C MET A 77 14.41 8.75 7.14
N GLN A 78 15.45 8.73 6.31
CA GLN A 78 16.11 9.95 5.85
C GLN A 78 15.46 10.44 4.55
N PHE A 79 14.84 11.61 4.62
CA PHE A 79 14.19 12.29 3.51
C PHE A 79 15.13 13.36 2.93
N PRO A 80 15.37 13.41 1.62
CA PRO A 80 15.94 14.60 1.01
C PRO A 80 14.85 15.69 0.90
N SER A 81 15.18 16.89 1.36
CA SER A 81 14.51 18.15 1.03
C SER A 81 14.78 18.51 -0.43
N SER A 82 13.75 18.85 -1.20
CA SER A 82 13.90 19.48 -2.52
C SER A 82 14.41 20.92 -2.34
N PRO A 83 15.43 21.37 -3.08
CA PRO A 83 15.71 22.80 -3.18
C PRO A 83 14.65 23.45 -4.08
N ASN A 84 14.16 24.62 -3.66
CA ASN A 84 13.48 25.58 -4.52
C ASN A 84 14.56 26.32 -5.31
N ASP A 85 14.47 26.35 -6.64
CA ASP A 85 15.25 27.27 -7.46
C ASP A 85 14.29 28.23 -8.17
N ASN A 86 14.22 29.46 -7.64
CA ASN A 86 13.79 30.64 -8.37
C ASN A 86 15.02 31.20 -9.09
N ALA A 87 15.06 31.13 -10.42
CA ALA A 87 15.89 32.00 -11.23
C ALA A 87 15.27 32.12 -12.63
N SER A 88 14.64 33.26 -12.87
CA SER A 88 14.17 33.71 -14.18
C SER A 88 15.35 34.26 -14.99
N GLU A 89 15.57 33.74 -16.20
CA GLU A 89 16.21 34.49 -17.27
C GLU A 89 15.58 34.09 -18.61
N ALA A 90 14.98 35.08 -19.26
CA ALA A 90 14.25 34.94 -20.51
C ALA A 90 15.22 34.97 -21.70
N ILE A 91 15.21 33.89 -22.50
CA ILE A 91 15.63 33.92 -23.90
C ILE A 91 14.53 33.18 -24.67
N GLY A 92 13.81 33.93 -25.50
CA GLY A 92 12.70 33.40 -26.29
C GLY A 92 13.20 32.52 -27.42
N ASP A 93 12.63 31.33 -27.53
CA ASP A 93 12.70 30.53 -28.75
C ASP A 93 11.38 29.76 -28.94
N ALA A 94 10.87 29.74 -30.17
CA ALA A 94 9.50 29.38 -30.55
C ALA A 94 9.22 27.86 -30.57
N SER A 95 9.80 27.09 -29.65
CA SER A 95 9.56 25.65 -29.45
C SER A 95 8.83 25.33 -28.13
N ASN A 96 8.55 26.35 -27.30
CA ASN A 96 7.95 26.18 -25.98
C ASN A 96 6.43 25.95 -25.97
N THR A 97 5.72 26.15 -27.08
CA THR A 97 4.24 26.11 -27.07
C THR A 97 3.67 24.70 -26.80
N SER A 98 4.39 23.62 -27.12
CA SER A 98 3.93 22.26 -26.81
C SER A 98 4.24 21.83 -25.38
N LEU A 99 5.39 22.24 -24.83
CA LEU A 99 5.80 21.93 -23.46
C LEU A 99 4.91 22.64 -22.42
N TYR A 100 4.60 23.92 -22.65
CA TYR A 100 3.68 24.66 -21.78
C TYR A 100 2.24 24.14 -21.87
N GLY A 101 1.77 23.72 -23.05
CA GLY A 101 0.46 23.10 -23.22
C GLY A 101 0.35 21.73 -22.56
N GLU A 102 1.42 20.94 -22.59
CA GLU A 102 1.48 19.63 -21.92
C GLU A 102 1.57 19.79 -20.39
N GLU A 103 2.37 20.73 -19.87
CA GLU A 103 2.43 21.05 -18.43
C GLU A 103 1.11 21.60 -17.89
N LEU A 104 0.45 22.55 -18.55
CA LEU A 104 -0.88 23.03 -18.15
C LEU A 104 -1.91 21.88 -18.13
N SER A 105 -1.86 20.99 -19.11
CA SER A 105 -2.77 19.84 -19.19
C SER A 105 -2.53 18.82 -18.06
N LEU A 106 -1.28 18.68 -17.61
CA LEU A 106 -0.89 17.79 -16.52
C LEU A 106 -1.26 18.36 -15.16
N GLU A 107 -1.10 19.68 -14.97
CA GLU A 107 -1.55 20.38 -13.77
C GLU A 107 -3.07 20.37 -13.64
N ASP A 108 -3.81 20.65 -14.72
CA ASP A 108 -5.28 20.56 -14.75
C ASP A 108 -5.78 19.13 -14.48
N GLU A 109 -5.09 18.11 -15.00
CA GLU A 109 -5.36 16.70 -14.73
C GLU A 109 -5.06 16.31 -13.28
N GLU A 110 -3.96 16.78 -12.68
CA GLU A 110 -3.62 16.50 -11.29
C GLU A 110 -4.57 17.24 -10.33
N GLN A 111 -5.00 18.46 -10.67
CA GLN A 111 -5.98 19.25 -9.91
C GLN A 111 -7.37 18.59 -9.91
N LYS A 112 -7.85 18.08 -11.06
CA LYS A 112 -9.08 17.26 -11.17
C LYS A 112 -9.04 15.98 -10.35
N ARG A 113 -7.84 15.46 -10.06
CA ARG A 113 -7.63 14.20 -9.31
C ARG A 113 -7.46 14.41 -7.81
N THR A 114 -7.27 15.63 -7.32
CA THR A 114 -7.23 15.88 -5.87
C THR A 114 -8.64 15.75 -5.26
N PHE A 115 -8.76 15.17 -4.05
CA PHE A 115 -10.06 15.11 -3.36
C PHE A 115 -10.57 16.52 -3.03
N VAL A 116 -9.65 17.44 -2.74
CA VAL A 116 -9.95 18.84 -2.40
C VAL A 116 -9.29 19.75 -3.45
N PRO A 117 -9.99 20.10 -4.53
CA PRO A 117 -9.50 21.04 -5.53
C PRO A 117 -9.27 22.43 -4.94
N GLU A 118 -8.49 23.28 -5.62
CA GLU A 118 -8.12 24.60 -5.09
C GLU A 118 -9.29 25.55 -4.87
N LYS A 119 -10.40 25.32 -5.59
CA LYS A 119 -11.67 26.06 -5.44
C LYS A 119 -12.35 25.83 -4.09
N LEU A 120 -11.99 24.77 -3.37
CA LEU A 120 -12.53 24.49 -2.04
C LEU A 120 -11.77 25.25 -0.93
N PRO A 121 -12.42 25.49 0.22
CA PRO A 121 -11.82 26.21 1.35
C PRO A 121 -10.44 25.69 1.75
N SER A 122 -9.51 26.60 2.05
CA SER A 122 -8.11 26.27 2.37
C SER A 122 -7.97 25.40 3.62
N TRP A 123 -8.89 25.49 4.58
CA TRP A 123 -8.88 24.68 5.80
C TRP A 123 -9.01 23.16 5.54
N LEU A 124 -9.56 22.77 4.38
CA LEU A 124 -9.61 21.36 3.94
C LEU A 124 -8.27 20.86 3.39
N ARG A 125 -7.31 21.73 3.10
CA ARG A 125 -5.99 21.37 2.53
C ARG A 125 -4.94 21.18 3.63
N LEU A 126 -5.13 20.14 4.44
CA LEU A 126 -4.21 19.79 5.52
C LEU A 126 -2.91 19.20 4.94
N LYS A 127 -1.82 19.98 4.95
CA LYS A 127 -0.49 19.53 4.48
C LYS A 127 0.29 18.75 5.53
N ASN A 128 0.04 19.00 6.82
CA ASN A 128 0.74 18.30 7.90
C ASN A 128 0.14 16.90 8.09
N PRO A 129 0.89 15.82 7.82
CA PRO A 129 0.35 14.47 7.87
C PRO A 129 0.05 13.99 9.30
N TRP A 130 0.68 14.56 10.32
CA TRP A 130 0.38 14.22 11.71
C TRP A 130 -0.99 14.79 12.14
N ILE A 131 -1.32 16.00 11.69
CA ILE A 131 -2.65 16.57 11.92
C ILE A 131 -3.71 15.73 11.22
N GLN A 132 -3.45 15.33 9.96
CA GLN A 132 -4.32 14.40 9.24
C GLN A 132 -4.54 13.10 10.01
N LEU A 133 -3.48 12.51 10.58
CA LEU A 133 -3.58 11.29 11.39
C LEU A 133 -4.45 11.48 12.64
N VAL A 134 -4.27 12.58 13.38
CA VAL A 134 -5.07 12.88 14.58
C VAL A 134 -6.54 13.04 14.23
N VAL A 135 -6.85 13.82 13.17
CA VAL A 135 -8.24 14.00 12.72
C VAL A 135 -8.85 12.68 12.26
N MET A 136 -8.08 11.87 11.51
CA MET A 136 -8.51 10.56 11.05
C MET A 136 -8.87 9.64 12.22
N LEU A 137 -7.99 9.52 13.21
CA LEU A 137 -8.21 8.69 14.39
C LEU A 137 -9.38 9.20 15.23
N GLY A 138 -9.53 10.52 15.38
CA GLY A 138 -10.66 11.12 16.08
C GLY A 138 -12.00 10.75 15.45
N LEU A 139 -12.12 10.91 14.12
CA LEU A 139 -13.34 10.52 13.39
C LEU A 139 -13.59 9.01 13.43
N TYR A 140 -12.54 8.20 13.34
CA TYR A 140 -12.63 6.75 13.47
C TYR A 140 -13.14 6.33 14.85
N VAL A 141 -12.63 6.92 15.94
CA VAL A 141 -13.09 6.66 17.31
C VAL A 141 -14.55 7.07 17.48
N VAL A 142 -14.97 8.21 16.92
CA VAL A 142 -16.38 8.62 16.92
C VAL A 142 -17.25 7.60 16.20
N HIS A 143 -16.82 7.14 15.03
CA HIS A 143 -17.53 6.10 14.29
C HIS A 143 -17.65 4.81 15.11
N LEU A 144 -16.54 4.32 15.65
CA LEU A 144 -16.46 3.07 16.40
C LEU A 144 -17.30 3.11 17.69
N LEU A 145 -17.24 4.21 18.46
CA LEU A 145 -17.90 4.27 19.77
C LEU A 145 -19.37 4.67 19.69
N PHE A 146 -19.80 5.36 18.64
CA PHE A 146 -21.15 5.93 18.57
C PHE A 146 -21.95 5.46 17.36
N LEU A 147 -21.35 5.48 16.16
CA LEU A 147 -22.09 5.24 14.92
C LEU A 147 -22.28 3.74 14.65
N SER A 148 -21.30 2.89 14.98
CA SER A 148 -21.44 1.45 14.78
C SER A 148 -22.34 0.76 15.80
N LYS A 149 -22.63 1.38 16.95
CA LYS A 149 -23.48 0.76 18.00
C LYS A 149 -24.98 0.97 17.79
N LYS A 150 -25.35 2.05 17.10
CA LYS A 150 -26.74 2.51 17.02
C LYS A 150 -27.28 2.16 15.64
N GLY A 151 -28.22 1.24 15.57
CA GLY A 151 -28.96 0.94 14.35
C GLY A 151 -30.43 0.68 14.63
N TRP A 152 -31.28 0.86 13.61
CA TRP A 152 -32.69 0.54 13.73
C TRP A 152 -32.92 -0.90 13.30
N ASP A 153 -33.48 -1.72 14.20
CA ASP A 153 -33.88 -3.11 13.94
C ASP A 153 -35.11 -3.17 12.99
N ILE A 154 -34.94 -2.72 11.75
CA ILE A 154 -35.98 -2.73 10.70
C ILE A 154 -36.13 -4.16 10.13
N SER A 155 -35.12 -5.01 10.33
CA SER A 155 -35.00 -6.32 9.71
C SER A 155 -35.90 -7.39 10.28
N LYS A 156 -36.24 -7.34 11.57
CA LYS A 156 -37.18 -8.30 12.20
C LYS A 156 -38.56 -8.36 11.54
N LYS A 157 -38.93 -7.37 10.71
CA LYS A 157 -40.24 -7.32 10.03
C LYS A 157 -40.22 -7.67 8.55
N LEU A 158 -39.06 -7.72 7.89
CA LEU A 158 -38.96 -7.92 6.43
C LEU A 158 -38.17 -9.17 6.01
N ALA A 159 -37.42 -9.81 6.92
CA ALA A 159 -36.71 -11.05 6.64
C ALA A 159 -37.65 -12.28 6.64
N PRO A 160 -37.59 -13.15 5.61
CA PRO A 160 -38.15 -14.49 5.70
C PRO A 160 -37.54 -15.23 6.91
N PRO A 161 -38.32 -15.91 7.76
CA PRO A 161 -37.85 -16.50 9.02
C PRO A 161 -36.78 -17.59 8.87
N ASP A 162 -36.57 -18.11 7.65
CA ASP A 162 -35.60 -19.14 7.27
C ASP A 162 -34.27 -18.59 6.73
N ARG A 163 -34.21 -17.28 6.40
CA ARG A 163 -33.01 -16.60 5.90
C ARG A 163 -32.54 -15.59 6.95
N GLY A 164 -31.23 -15.47 7.12
CA GLY A 164 -30.58 -14.75 8.23
C GLY A 164 -31.17 -13.38 8.56
N ARG A 165 -30.90 -12.91 9.79
CA ARG A 165 -31.28 -11.57 10.24
C ARG A 165 -30.62 -10.56 9.29
N PHE A 166 -31.39 -9.77 8.54
CA PHE A 166 -30.79 -8.58 7.90
C PHE A 166 -30.15 -7.75 9.02
N ASP A 167 -28.84 -7.59 9.03
CA ASP A 167 -28.23 -6.65 9.95
C ASP A 167 -28.62 -5.24 9.48
N ALA A 168 -29.28 -4.53 10.39
CA ALA A 168 -29.98 -3.28 10.19
C ALA A 168 -29.21 -2.22 9.38
N VAL A 169 -29.94 -1.36 8.69
CA VAL A 169 -29.45 -0.02 8.31
C VAL A 169 -29.12 0.75 9.60
N GLY A 170 -27.84 0.75 9.98
CA GLY A 170 -27.33 1.43 11.15
C GLY A 170 -26.97 2.90 10.91
N LEU A 171 -26.62 3.61 11.99
CA LEU A 171 -26.03 4.95 11.90
C LEU A 171 -24.70 4.92 11.15
N ASP A 172 -23.99 3.79 11.14
CA ASP A 172 -22.81 3.56 10.29
C ASP A 172 -23.17 3.66 8.79
N THR A 173 -24.21 2.97 8.32
CA THR A 173 -24.73 3.05 6.95
C THR A 173 -25.15 4.48 6.59
N ILE A 174 -25.91 5.14 7.47
CA ILE A 174 -26.35 6.53 7.26
C ILE A 174 -25.16 7.48 7.22
N SER A 175 -24.17 7.30 8.10
CA SER A 175 -22.97 8.13 8.11
C SER A 175 -22.16 7.96 6.83
N GLY A 176 -22.07 6.73 6.29
CA GLY A 176 -21.51 6.45 4.98
C GLY A 176 -22.23 7.22 3.87
N LEU A 177 -23.56 7.15 3.85
CA LEU A 177 -24.38 7.89 2.88
C LEU A 177 -24.18 9.41 2.98
N LEU A 178 -24.17 9.96 4.20
CA LEU A 178 -23.96 11.39 4.43
C LEU A 178 -22.58 11.84 3.94
N VAL A 179 -21.52 11.08 4.25
CA VAL A 179 -20.16 11.38 3.78
C VAL A 179 -20.10 11.35 2.25
N MET A 180 -20.76 10.39 1.61
CA MET A 180 -20.83 10.32 0.14
C MET A 180 -21.60 11.51 -0.46
N ILE A 181 -22.70 11.95 0.16
CA ILE A 181 -23.45 13.14 -0.26
C ILE A 181 -22.60 14.41 -0.10
N VAL A 182 -21.91 14.57 1.02
CA VAL A 182 -21.02 15.72 1.24
C VAL A 182 -19.88 15.72 0.21
N ALA A 183 -19.24 14.57 -0.01
CA ALA A 183 -18.19 14.44 -1.02
C ALA A 183 -18.72 14.77 -2.42
N PHE A 184 -19.94 14.35 -2.74
CA PHE A 184 -20.63 14.67 -3.99
C PHE A 184 -20.86 16.17 -4.16
N VAL A 185 -21.39 16.84 -3.13
CA VAL A 185 -21.65 18.29 -3.14
C VAL A 185 -20.34 19.06 -3.30
N LEU A 186 -19.31 18.71 -2.54
CA LEU A 186 -18.00 19.36 -2.62
C LEU A 186 -17.36 19.20 -4.02
N ARG A 187 -17.47 18.02 -4.62
CA ARG A 187 -16.97 17.77 -5.98
C ARG A 187 -17.74 18.56 -7.04
N ARG A 188 -19.07 18.64 -6.89
CA ARG A 188 -19.93 19.46 -7.76
C ARG A 188 -19.57 20.94 -7.68
N MET A 189 -19.38 21.47 -6.46
CA MET A 189 -18.95 22.86 -6.23
C MET A 189 -17.59 23.16 -6.85
N ALA A 190 -16.69 22.17 -6.86
CA ALA A 190 -15.37 22.32 -7.48
C ALA A 190 -15.39 22.21 -9.02
N GLY A 191 -16.54 21.89 -9.64
CA GLY A 191 -16.63 21.66 -11.08
C GLY A 191 -15.90 20.42 -11.55
N VAL A 192 -15.69 19.44 -10.66
CA VAL A 192 -15.08 18.15 -10.98
C VAL A 192 -16.20 17.13 -11.23
N ASN A 193 -15.97 16.19 -12.16
CA ASN A 193 -16.92 15.12 -12.44
C ASN A 193 -17.31 14.38 -11.15
N LEU A 194 -18.62 14.34 -10.89
CA LEU A 194 -19.25 13.76 -9.70
C LEU A 194 -18.76 12.33 -9.45
N ILE A 195 -18.87 11.51 -10.49
CA ILE A 195 -18.41 10.12 -10.51
C ILE A 195 -17.15 10.14 -11.37
N PRO A 196 -15.97 9.80 -10.82
CA PRO A 196 -14.82 9.53 -11.66
C PRO A 196 -15.22 8.48 -12.69
N ASN A 197 -14.76 8.58 -13.93
CA ASN A 197 -15.08 7.53 -14.91
C ASN A 197 -14.58 6.19 -14.36
N LEU A 198 -15.50 5.35 -13.86
CA LEU A 198 -15.20 4.07 -13.23
C LEU A 198 -14.77 3.02 -14.27
N ILE A 199 -15.03 3.33 -15.55
CA ILE A 199 -14.82 2.46 -16.69
C ILE A 199 -13.46 2.76 -17.33
N GLU A 200 -13.01 4.02 -17.31
CA GLU A 200 -11.74 4.42 -17.91
C GLU A 200 -10.87 5.16 -16.91
N VAL A 201 -9.69 4.60 -16.64
CA VAL A 201 -8.61 5.27 -15.89
C VAL A 201 -7.54 5.66 -16.92
N PRO A 202 -7.56 6.89 -17.48
CA PRO A 202 -6.78 7.24 -18.66
C PRO A 202 -5.27 7.18 -18.43
N LYS A 203 -4.83 7.41 -17.17
CA LYS A 203 -3.43 7.34 -16.75
C LYS A 203 -3.36 6.67 -15.37
N PRO A 204 -3.11 5.35 -15.27
CA PRO A 204 -3.00 4.67 -13.97
C PRO A 204 -1.82 5.21 -13.13
N PRO A 205 -1.82 5.00 -11.80
CA PRO A 205 -0.75 5.49 -10.91
C PRO A 205 0.61 4.83 -11.13
N TRP A 206 0.60 3.61 -11.64
CA TRP A 206 1.78 2.78 -11.89
C TRP A 206 2.29 2.90 -13.32
N LYS A 207 3.57 2.56 -13.51
CA LYS A 207 4.16 2.26 -14.82
C LYS A 207 4.85 0.91 -14.73
N VAL A 208 4.39 -0.08 -15.47
CA VAL A 208 5.01 -1.40 -15.54
C VAL A 208 6.02 -1.40 -16.69
N PRO A 209 7.32 -1.67 -16.45
CA PRO A 209 8.30 -1.75 -17.52
C PRO A 209 7.99 -2.92 -18.45
N THR A 210 7.96 -2.69 -19.76
CA THR A 210 7.66 -3.74 -20.77
C THR A 210 8.58 -4.95 -20.66
N ALA A 211 9.85 -4.74 -20.32
CA ALA A 211 10.84 -5.81 -20.06
C ALA A 211 10.48 -6.75 -18.88
N THR A 212 9.44 -6.44 -18.09
CA THR A 212 8.98 -7.28 -16.98
C THR A 212 7.78 -8.16 -17.35
N TYR A 213 7.16 -7.98 -18.53
CA TYR A 213 5.92 -8.66 -18.89
C TYR A 213 6.07 -10.19 -18.90
N ASP A 214 7.17 -10.69 -19.48
CA ASP A 214 7.46 -12.14 -19.54
C ASP A 214 7.68 -12.77 -18.15
N LYS A 215 7.98 -11.95 -17.13
CA LYS A 215 8.22 -12.42 -15.77
C LYS A 215 6.94 -12.50 -14.94
N LEU A 216 5.83 -11.88 -15.36
CA LEU A 216 4.62 -11.73 -14.54
C LEU A 216 3.98 -13.07 -14.22
N GLY A 217 3.75 -13.92 -15.22
CA GLY A 217 3.15 -15.25 -15.02
C GLY A 217 3.94 -16.11 -14.04
N ALA A 218 5.25 -16.23 -14.25
CA ALA A 218 6.14 -16.96 -13.35
C ALA A 218 6.20 -16.35 -11.94
N THR A 219 6.13 -15.02 -11.82
CA THR A 219 6.14 -14.33 -10.51
C THR A 219 4.83 -14.59 -9.76
N THR A 220 3.68 -14.56 -10.43
CA THR A 220 2.38 -14.93 -9.84
C THR A 220 2.38 -16.39 -9.38
N LEU A 221 2.91 -17.31 -10.19
CA LEU A 221 3.04 -18.71 -9.80
C LEU A 221 3.93 -18.88 -8.56
N LEU A 222 5.09 -18.21 -8.52
CA LEU A 222 5.98 -18.25 -7.35
C LEU A 222 5.32 -17.68 -6.09
N LEU A 223 4.55 -16.59 -6.21
CA LEU A 223 3.79 -16.03 -5.10
C LEU A 223 2.74 -17.03 -4.60
N PHE A 224 2.00 -17.67 -5.50
CA PHE A 224 1.03 -18.71 -5.13
C PHE A 224 1.69 -19.91 -4.43
N LEU A 225 2.80 -20.41 -4.97
CA LEU A 225 3.55 -21.51 -4.36
C LEU A 225 4.14 -21.13 -2.99
N ALA A 226 4.63 -19.89 -2.85
CA ALA A 226 5.13 -19.39 -1.58
C ALA A 226 3.99 -19.20 -0.55
N TYR A 227 2.79 -18.82 -0.97
CA TYR A 227 1.61 -18.81 -0.12
C TYR A 227 1.28 -20.21 0.40
N LEU A 228 1.24 -21.23 -0.47
CA LEU A 228 1.03 -22.62 -0.05
C LEU A 228 2.15 -23.13 0.87
N ALA A 229 3.40 -22.84 0.54
CA ALA A 229 4.57 -23.19 1.36
C ALA A 229 4.52 -22.56 2.75
N SER A 230 3.99 -21.34 2.88
CA SER A 230 3.84 -20.67 4.17
C SER A 230 2.89 -21.40 5.12
N GLY A 231 1.90 -22.14 4.59
CA GLY A 231 1.03 -23.00 5.39
C GLY A 231 1.80 -24.12 6.08
N TYR A 232 2.71 -24.79 5.37
CA TYR A 232 3.59 -25.80 5.96
C TYR A 232 4.57 -25.18 6.97
N ALA A 233 5.10 -23.99 6.68
CA ALA A 233 5.96 -23.26 7.61
C ALA A 233 5.20 -22.88 8.91
N ALA A 234 3.91 -22.55 8.82
CA ALA A 234 3.07 -22.28 9.99
C ALA A 234 2.88 -23.54 10.86
N VAL A 235 2.72 -24.72 10.24
CA VAL A 235 2.68 -26.00 10.97
C VAL A 235 4.01 -26.27 11.67
N PHE A 236 5.15 -25.98 11.02
CA PHE A 236 6.46 -26.09 11.67
C PHE A 236 6.60 -25.12 12.87
N CYS A 237 6.13 -23.87 12.73
CA CYS A 237 6.12 -22.90 13.83
C CYS A 237 5.27 -23.40 15.01
N GLU A 238 4.13 -24.04 14.75
CA GLU A 238 3.30 -24.67 15.77
C GLU A 238 4.06 -25.75 16.57
N GLN A 239 4.81 -26.63 15.88
CA GLN A 239 5.63 -27.66 16.56
C GLN A 239 6.69 -27.03 17.47
N LEU A 240 7.34 -25.94 17.02
CA LEU A 240 8.29 -25.21 17.83
C LEU A 240 7.64 -24.55 19.04
N LEU A 241 6.45 -23.94 18.87
CA LEU A 241 5.68 -23.34 19.97
C LEU A 241 5.24 -24.39 21.00
N LEU A 242 4.82 -25.58 20.55
CA LEU A 242 4.50 -26.70 21.43
C LEU A 242 5.72 -27.18 22.20
N LEU A 243 6.89 -27.25 21.56
CA LEU A 243 8.14 -27.59 22.22
C LEU A 243 8.52 -26.54 23.28
N LEU A 244 8.35 -25.25 22.99
CA LEU A 244 8.56 -24.19 23.98
C LEU A 244 7.60 -24.32 25.17
N SER A 245 6.34 -24.65 24.91
CA SER A 245 5.35 -24.93 25.95
C SER A 245 5.77 -26.10 26.85
N PHE A 246 6.29 -27.18 26.25
CA PHE A 246 6.86 -28.31 26.98
C PHE A 246 8.03 -27.91 27.91
N TYR A 247 8.87 -26.97 27.48
CA TYR A 247 9.96 -26.40 28.31
C TYR A 247 9.50 -25.34 29.31
N GLY A 248 8.18 -25.18 29.52
CA GLY A 248 7.63 -24.32 30.56
C GLY A 248 7.30 -22.89 30.13
N VAL A 249 7.33 -22.57 28.82
CA VAL A 249 6.81 -21.29 28.34
C VAL A 249 5.28 -21.31 28.46
N PRO A 250 4.66 -20.37 29.20
CA PRO A 250 3.22 -20.39 29.44
C PRO A 250 2.45 -19.96 28.18
N LEU A 251 2.11 -20.93 27.32
CA LEU A 251 1.31 -20.73 26.12
C LEU A 251 -0.08 -21.37 26.30
N THR A 252 -1.11 -20.54 26.34
CA THR A 252 -2.50 -20.97 26.22
C THR A 252 -2.79 -21.49 24.81
N VAL A 253 -3.86 -22.28 24.62
CA VAL A 253 -4.30 -22.72 23.28
C VAL A 253 -4.56 -21.52 22.36
N ALA A 254 -5.15 -20.45 22.90
CA ALA A 254 -5.44 -19.22 22.18
C ALA A 254 -4.16 -18.48 21.75
N SER A 255 -3.22 -18.27 22.68
CA SER A 255 -1.97 -17.55 22.39
C SER A 255 -1.06 -18.33 21.45
N LEU A 256 -1.03 -19.67 21.56
CA LEU A 256 -0.32 -20.54 20.62
C LEU A 256 -0.90 -20.42 19.20
N ARG A 257 -2.24 -20.44 19.07
CA ARG A 257 -2.93 -20.20 17.79
C ARG A 257 -2.58 -18.82 17.22
N ALA A 258 -2.63 -17.77 18.04
CA ALA A 258 -2.31 -16.41 17.63
C ALA A 258 -0.87 -16.29 17.10
N TRP A 259 0.10 -16.87 17.81
CA TRP A 259 1.50 -16.92 17.37
C TRP A 259 1.67 -17.71 16.08
N LYS A 260 1.07 -18.90 15.97
CA LYS A 260 1.12 -19.72 14.76
C LYS A 260 0.67 -18.93 13.53
N VAL A 261 -0.48 -18.25 13.63
CA VAL A 261 -1.05 -17.47 12.52
C VAL A 261 -0.16 -16.27 12.20
N LEU A 262 0.29 -15.52 13.21
CA LEU A 262 1.15 -14.35 13.01
C LEU A 262 2.48 -14.74 12.35
N LEU A 263 3.18 -15.76 12.86
CA LEU A 263 4.46 -16.20 12.33
C LEU A 263 4.33 -16.74 10.90
N GLY A 264 3.31 -17.57 10.64
CA GLY A 264 3.01 -18.03 9.28
C GLY A 264 2.78 -16.88 8.31
N HIS A 265 1.98 -15.88 8.72
CA HIS A 265 1.75 -14.67 7.93
C HIS A 265 3.03 -13.87 7.69
N LEU A 266 3.87 -13.65 8.71
CA LEU A 266 5.13 -12.92 8.55
C LEU A 266 6.11 -13.63 7.61
N ILE A 267 6.14 -14.97 7.64
CA ILE A 267 6.93 -15.78 6.69
C ILE A 267 6.40 -15.59 5.26
N TRP A 268 5.09 -15.63 5.07
CA TRP A 268 4.46 -15.34 3.78
C TRP A 268 4.82 -13.95 3.25
N VAL A 269 4.64 -12.91 4.08
CA VAL A 269 4.99 -11.51 3.75
C VAL A 269 6.46 -11.42 3.35
N TYR A 270 7.37 -12.00 4.12
CA TYR A 270 8.79 -11.99 3.83
C TYR A 270 9.11 -12.62 2.48
N MET A 271 8.60 -13.83 2.20
CA MET A 271 8.83 -14.53 0.93
C MET A 271 8.29 -13.73 -0.24
N ALA A 272 7.07 -13.21 -0.14
CA ALA A 272 6.46 -12.44 -1.21
C ALA A 272 7.21 -11.12 -1.50
N VAL A 273 7.63 -10.39 -0.46
CA VAL A 273 8.47 -9.19 -0.63
C VAL A 273 9.80 -9.53 -1.32
N LYS A 274 10.43 -10.66 -0.97
CA LYS A 274 11.66 -11.12 -1.64
C LYS A 274 11.40 -11.50 -3.10
N ILE A 275 10.31 -12.19 -3.40
CA ILE A 275 9.94 -12.57 -4.77
C ILE A 275 9.71 -11.32 -5.61
N LEU A 276 8.87 -10.37 -5.16
CA LEU A 276 8.59 -9.12 -5.85
C LEU A 276 9.87 -8.29 -6.04
N GLY A 277 10.67 -8.14 -4.98
CA GLY A 277 11.89 -7.34 -4.99
C GLY A 277 12.96 -7.87 -5.95
N ASN A 278 13.15 -9.19 -6.01
CA ASN A 278 14.20 -9.80 -6.83
C ASN A 278 13.77 -10.01 -8.28
N ARG A 279 12.49 -10.34 -8.52
CA ARG A 279 12.00 -10.69 -9.87
C ARG A 279 11.64 -9.46 -10.70
N LEU A 280 11.11 -8.44 -10.05
CA LEU A 280 10.55 -7.24 -10.69
C LEU A 280 11.38 -5.99 -10.39
N GLU A 281 12.68 -6.14 -10.10
CA GLU A 281 13.54 -5.02 -9.72
C GLU A 281 13.62 -3.95 -10.83
N PRO A 282 13.38 -2.66 -10.51
CA PRO A 282 12.96 -2.14 -9.21
C PRO A 282 11.42 -2.16 -9.05
N PHE A 283 10.93 -2.96 -8.10
CA PHE A 283 9.50 -2.98 -7.74
C PHE A 283 9.17 -1.90 -6.70
N PHE A 284 9.96 -1.83 -5.64
CA PHE A 284 9.74 -0.94 -4.51
C PHE A 284 10.32 0.48 -4.73
N PRO A 285 9.71 1.54 -4.18
CA PRO A 285 10.25 2.89 -4.16
C PRO A 285 11.61 2.96 -3.44
N PRO A 286 12.45 3.98 -3.73
CA PRO A 286 12.19 5.14 -4.59
C PRO A 286 12.42 4.87 -6.08
N LYS A 287 13.08 3.75 -6.43
CA LYS A 287 13.42 3.43 -7.83
C LYS A 287 12.25 2.81 -8.59
N GLY A 288 11.36 2.10 -7.91
CA GLY A 288 10.24 1.41 -8.54
C GLY A 288 9.06 2.31 -8.87
N SER A 289 8.42 2.04 -10.00
CA SER A 289 7.27 2.79 -10.52
C SER A 289 5.93 2.04 -10.36
N TRP A 290 5.93 0.91 -9.65
CA TRP A 290 4.76 0.06 -9.42
C TRP A 290 3.82 0.64 -8.36
N ILE A 291 4.38 1.21 -7.30
CA ILE A 291 3.64 1.75 -6.16
C ILE A 291 4.08 3.17 -5.84
N LYS A 292 3.14 3.99 -5.37
CA LYS A 292 3.39 5.37 -4.94
C LYS A 292 2.89 5.58 -3.52
N TRP A 293 3.78 6.14 -2.70
CA TRP A 293 3.53 6.47 -1.30
C TRP A 293 3.68 7.98 -1.13
N ARG A 294 2.56 8.68 -0.90
CA ARG A 294 2.52 10.14 -0.75
C ARG A 294 2.09 10.49 0.68
N TRP A 295 3.00 10.36 1.65
CA TRP A 295 2.71 10.69 3.06
C TRP A 295 2.40 12.18 3.26
N ARG A 296 3.11 13.07 2.54
CA ARG A 296 2.94 14.54 2.65
C ARG A 296 1.81 15.12 1.79
N SER A 297 1.01 14.28 1.11
CA SER A 297 -0.18 14.75 0.38
C SER A 297 -1.39 14.90 1.31
N ASN A 298 -2.45 15.53 0.81
CA ASN A 298 -3.75 15.59 1.49
C ASN A 298 -4.52 14.26 1.30
N TRP A 299 -4.17 13.24 2.10
CA TRP A 299 -4.74 11.90 2.04
C TRP A 299 -5.95 11.70 2.97
N LEU A 300 -6.14 12.57 3.98
CA LEU A 300 -7.18 12.43 5.01
C LEU A 300 -8.57 12.16 4.43
N TRP A 301 -9.01 13.01 3.50
CA TRP A 301 -10.38 12.96 3.01
C TRP A 301 -10.64 11.75 2.11
N TRP A 302 -9.60 11.25 1.44
CA TRP A 302 -9.68 9.96 0.76
C TRP A 302 -9.87 8.81 1.74
N VAL A 303 -9.14 8.84 2.87
CA VAL A 303 -9.25 7.81 3.92
C VAL A 303 -10.61 7.86 4.60
N ILE A 304 -11.09 9.05 5.00
CA ILE A 304 -12.39 9.20 5.65
C ILE A 304 -13.53 8.86 4.68
N GLY A 305 -13.52 9.42 3.47
CA GLY A 305 -14.51 9.10 2.45
C GLY A 305 -14.53 7.60 2.12
N GLY A 306 -13.35 7.01 1.94
CA GLY A 306 -13.20 5.60 1.65
C GLY A 306 -13.63 4.69 2.80
N TYR A 307 -13.31 5.01 4.05
CA TYR A 307 -13.69 4.21 5.22
C TYR A 307 -15.21 4.23 5.46
N TYR A 308 -15.82 5.42 5.51
CA TYR A 308 -17.26 5.55 5.71
C TYR A 308 -18.07 5.01 4.52
N GLY A 309 -17.60 5.26 3.29
CA GLY A 309 -18.19 4.69 2.08
C GLY A 309 -18.07 3.16 2.05
N SER A 310 -16.98 2.59 2.57
CA SER A 310 -16.82 1.14 2.70
C SER A 310 -17.87 0.53 3.62
N GLY A 311 -18.21 1.20 4.73
CA GLY A 311 -19.29 0.75 5.63
C GLY A 311 -20.64 0.65 4.92
N LEU A 312 -21.03 1.70 4.20
CA LEU A 312 -22.25 1.71 3.37
C LEU A 312 -22.25 0.59 2.34
N LEU A 313 -21.18 0.47 1.55
CA LEU A 313 -21.09 -0.53 0.48
C LEU A 313 -21.08 -1.96 1.02
N PHE A 314 -20.38 -2.20 2.13
CA PHE A 314 -20.35 -3.50 2.79
C PHE A 314 -21.73 -3.90 3.29
N ASN A 315 -22.44 -3.01 4.00
CA ASN A 315 -23.75 -3.35 4.59
C ASN A 315 -24.79 -3.64 3.49
N ILE A 316 -24.76 -2.91 2.37
CA ILE A 316 -25.61 -3.20 1.20
C ILE A 316 -25.24 -4.55 0.59
N ALA A 317 -23.95 -4.79 0.36
CA ALA A 317 -23.46 -6.02 -0.27
C ALA A 317 -23.72 -7.25 0.61
N ASP A 318 -23.55 -7.12 1.92
CA ASP A 318 -23.79 -8.20 2.87
C ASP A 318 -25.29 -8.50 3.02
N SER A 319 -26.14 -7.48 3.01
CA SER A 319 -27.61 -7.69 2.95
C SER A 319 -28.03 -8.50 1.72
N PHE A 320 -27.43 -8.20 0.55
CA PHE A 320 -27.66 -8.96 -0.68
C PHE A 320 -27.08 -10.38 -0.59
N ASN A 321 -25.92 -10.52 0.02
CA ASN A 321 -25.23 -11.79 0.23
C ASN A 321 -26.06 -12.75 1.11
N GLN A 322 -26.59 -12.27 2.24
CA GLN A 322 -27.49 -13.02 3.13
C GLN A 322 -28.83 -13.38 2.49
N TRP A 323 -29.28 -12.60 1.51
CA TRP A 323 -30.52 -12.91 0.77
C TRP A 323 -30.34 -14.08 -0.21
N ILE A 324 -29.14 -14.22 -0.79
CA ILE A 324 -28.82 -15.22 -1.82
C ILE A 324 -28.26 -16.51 -1.22
N LEU A 325 -27.35 -16.41 -0.26
CA LEU A 325 -26.63 -17.56 0.28
C LEU A 325 -27.40 -18.23 1.44
N PRO A 326 -27.33 -19.57 1.57
CA PRO A 326 -27.89 -20.27 2.72
C PRO A 326 -27.15 -19.91 4.02
N SER A 327 -27.90 -19.85 5.12
CA SER A 327 -27.41 -19.47 6.46
C SER A 327 -26.26 -20.35 6.98
N SER A 328 -26.15 -21.60 6.52
CA SER A 328 -25.06 -22.51 6.88
C SER A 328 -23.68 -21.99 6.50
N LEU A 329 -23.56 -21.22 5.41
CA LEU A 329 -22.28 -20.67 4.94
C LEU A 329 -21.76 -19.50 5.78
N PHE A 330 -22.56 -19.00 6.72
CA PHE A 330 -22.20 -17.88 7.60
C PHE A 330 -21.77 -18.33 9.00
N ASN A 331 -21.97 -19.61 9.34
CA ASN A 331 -21.72 -20.16 10.67
C ASN A 331 -20.34 -20.81 10.82
N ASP A 332 -19.48 -20.74 9.80
CA ASP A 332 -18.15 -21.33 9.86
C ASP A 332 -17.22 -20.53 10.79
N GLU A 333 -16.70 -21.19 11.84
CA GLU A 333 -15.68 -20.60 12.71
C GLU A 333 -14.34 -20.48 11.98
N SER A 334 -14.15 -19.35 11.29
CA SER A 334 -12.88 -19.00 10.66
C SER A 334 -11.73 -18.87 11.66
N VAL A 335 -10.49 -18.97 11.16
CA VAL A 335 -9.30 -18.68 11.98
C VAL A 335 -9.35 -17.27 12.55
N VAL A 336 -9.85 -16.30 11.78
CA VAL A 336 -9.95 -14.90 12.21
C VAL A 336 -10.97 -14.75 13.33
N SER A 337 -12.14 -15.41 13.28
CA SER A 337 -13.13 -15.32 14.38
C SER A 337 -12.56 -15.85 15.69
N LYS A 338 -11.72 -16.90 15.63
CA LYS A 338 -10.97 -17.44 16.78
C LYS A 338 -9.86 -16.51 17.31
N LEU A 339 -9.35 -15.60 16.50
CA LEU A 339 -8.40 -14.56 16.94
C LEU A 339 -9.12 -13.35 17.55
N VAL A 340 -10.31 -13.04 17.03
CA VAL A 340 -11.14 -11.91 17.48
C VAL A 340 -11.83 -12.22 18.81
N LYS A 341 -12.25 -13.47 19.02
CA LYS A 341 -12.86 -13.98 20.26
C LYS A 341 -12.10 -15.22 20.73
N PRO A 342 -10.89 -15.05 21.31
CA PRO A 342 -10.13 -16.18 21.80
C PRO A 342 -10.80 -16.84 23.01
N GLU A 343 -10.48 -18.12 23.22
CA GLU A 343 -10.95 -18.88 24.37
C GLU A 343 -10.61 -18.19 25.69
N ASN A 344 -11.52 -18.25 26.66
CA ASN A 344 -11.40 -17.63 27.99
C ASN A 344 -11.14 -16.10 27.96
N ASN A 345 -11.47 -15.42 26.86
CA ASN A 345 -11.21 -13.99 26.67
C ASN A 345 -9.71 -13.64 26.87
N ASP A 346 -8.80 -14.50 26.40
CA ASP A 346 -7.36 -14.28 26.48
C ASP A 346 -6.95 -13.01 25.70
N LEU A 347 -6.82 -11.90 26.43
CA LEU A 347 -6.53 -10.59 25.87
C LEU A 347 -5.14 -10.51 25.22
N PHE A 348 -4.18 -11.29 25.74
CA PHE A 348 -2.84 -11.36 25.20
C PHE A 348 -2.85 -12.08 23.85
N ALA A 349 -3.58 -13.20 23.76
CA ALA A 349 -3.80 -13.90 22.49
C ALA A 349 -4.49 -13.00 21.45
N MET A 350 -5.53 -12.25 21.84
CA MET A 350 -6.19 -11.30 20.94
C MET A 350 -5.23 -10.20 20.47
N ALA A 351 -4.42 -9.64 21.36
CA ALA A 351 -3.47 -8.60 21.02
C ALA A 351 -2.43 -9.08 19.99
N ILE A 352 -1.88 -10.29 20.17
CA ILE A 352 -0.98 -10.92 19.19
C ILE A 352 -1.74 -11.20 17.88
N GLY A 353 -2.93 -11.78 18.00
CA GLY A 353 -3.79 -12.15 16.88
C GLY A 353 -4.21 -10.95 16.02
N ALA A 354 -4.26 -9.75 16.61
CA ALA A 354 -4.59 -8.51 15.92
C ALA A 354 -3.42 -7.95 15.07
N ILE A 355 -2.15 -8.24 15.42
CA ILE A 355 -0.98 -7.65 14.72
C ILE A 355 -1.00 -7.98 13.22
N GLY A 356 -1.26 -9.24 12.89
CA GLY A 356 -1.33 -9.69 11.49
C GLY A 356 -2.42 -8.96 10.71
N PRO A 357 -3.71 -9.19 11.03
CA PRO A 357 -4.83 -8.60 10.32
C PRO A 357 -4.92 -7.07 10.39
N CYS A 358 -4.48 -6.42 11.47
CA CYS A 358 -4.68 -4.98 11.64
C CYS A 358 -3.48 -4.12 11.18
N ILE A 359 -2.28 -4.71 11.08
CA ILE A 359 -1.06 -3.95 10.79
C ILE A 359 -0.33 -4.49 9.56
N THR A 360 0.12 -5.76 9.59
CA THR A 360 1.00 -6.27 8.54
C THR A 360 0.24 -6.68 7.28
N ALA A 361 -0.93 -7.29 7.43
CA ALA A 361 -1.79 -7.70 6.32
C ALA A 361 -2.29 -6.49 5.51
N PRO A 362 -2.82 -5.40 6.10
CA PRO A 362 -3.22 -4.21 5.34
C PRO A 362 -2.08 -3.62 4.52
N VAL A 363 -0.86 -3.57 5.06
CA VAL A 363 0.30 -3.09 4.29
C VAL A 363 0.62 -4.04 3.13
N PHE A 364 0.75 -5.33 3.43
CA PHE A 364 1.22 -6.31 2.46
C PHE A 364 0.18 -6.62 1.38
N GLU A 365 -1.08 -6.79 1.75
CA GLU A 365 -2.16 -7.10 0.81
C GLU A 365 -2.41 -5.94 -0.14
N GLU A 366 -2.33 -4.69 0.30
CA GLU A 366 -2.42 -3.55 -0.63
C GLU A 366 -1.22 -3.54 -1.60
N VAL A 367 -0.01 -3.85 -1.14
CA VAL A 367 1.16 -4.02 -2.03
C VAL A 367 0.94 -5.15 -3.02
N LEU A 368 0.40 -6.30 -2.60
CA LEU A 368 0.18 -7.46 -3.43
C LEU A 368 -0.94 -7.22 -4.46
N TYR A 369 -2.08 -6.69 -4.02
CA TYR A 369 -3.27 -6.55 -4.86
C TYR A 369 -3.26 -5.27 -5.68
N ARG A 370 -3.00 -4.12 -5.06
CA ARG A 370 -3.04 -2.81 -5.73
C ARG A 370 -1.69 -2.47 -6.33
N GLY A 371 -0.61 -2.88 -5.67
CA GLY A 371 0.75 -2.63 -6.13
C GLY A 371 1.30 -3.62 -7.16
N TYR A 372 0.83 -4.86 -7.18
CA TYR A 372 1.31 -5.88 -8.12
C TYR A 372 0.20 -6.44 -9.01
N LEU A 373 -0.80 -7.13 -8.44
CA LEU A 373 -1.77 -7.91 -9.19
C LEU A 373 -2.60 -7.05 -10.15
N LEU A 374 -3.15 -5.93 -9.67
CA LEU A 374 -3.92 -5.00 -10.49
C LEU A 374 -3.08 -4.43 -11.65
N PRO A 375 -1.86 -3.88 -11.42
CA PRO A 375 -0.95 -3.50 -12.51
C PRO A 375 -0.63 -4.63 -13.48
N ALA A 376 -0.37 -5.84 -13.00
CA ALA A 376 -0.03 -6.99 -13.82
C ALA A 376 -1.21 -7.45 -14.69
N LEU A 377 -2.44 -7.45 -14.16
CA LEU A 377 -3.65 -7.70 -14.95
C LEU A 377 -3.84 -6.61 -15.99
N ALA A 378 -3.59 -5.35 -15.63
CA ALA A 378 -3.73 -4.21 -16.54
C ALA A 378 -2.72 -4.21 -17.71
N THR A 379 -1.69 -5.09 -17.72
CA THR A 379 -0.82 -5.27 -18.89
C THR A 379 -1.39 -6.23 -19.93
N ILE A 380 -2.35 -7.08 -19.54
CA ILE A 380 -2.94 -8.13 -20.41
C ILE A 380 -4.43 -7.93 -20.69
N MET A 381 -5.10 -7.05 -19.94
CA MET A 381 -6.51 -6.70 -20.18
C MET A 381 -6.80 -5.23 -19.84
N PRO A 382 -7.86 -4.65 -20.42
CA PRO A 382 -8.32 -3.31 -20.04
C PRO A 382 -8.59 -3.17 -18.53
N ILE A 383 -8.30 -1.99 -17.98
CA ILE A 383 -8.43 -1.71 -16.54
C ILE A 383 -9.85 -1.95 -15.99
N ARG A 384 -10.89 -1.74 -16.81
CA ARG A 384 -12.29 -2.04 -16.49
C ARG A 384 -12.56 -3.51 -16.15
N PHE A 385 -11.71 -4.43 -16.62
CA PHE A 385 -11.77 -5.86 -16.30
C PHE A 385 -10.73 -6.24 -15.24
N ALA A 386 -9.55 -5.60 -15.25
CA ALA A 386 -8.50 -5.84 -14.26
C ALA A 386 -8.98 -5.49 -12.83
N ILE A 387 -9.73 -4.39 -12.67
CA ILE A 387 -10.25 -3.97 -11.37
C ILE A 387 -11.21 -5.02 -10.78
N PRO A 388 -12.34 -5.40 -11.44
CA PRO A 388 -13.23 -6.43 -10.92
C PRO A 388 -12.51 -7.76 -10.68
N LEU A 389 -11.67 -8.22 -11.61
CA LEU A 389 -10.96 -9.50 -11.46
C LEU A 389 -10.02 -9.49 -10.24
N SER A 390 -9.24 -8.43 -10.06
CA SER A 390 -8.37 -8.30 -8.88
C SER A 390 -9.16 -8.30 -7.56
N SER A 391 -10.39 -7.78 -7.58
CA SER A 391 -11.27 -7.68 -6.43
C SER A 391 -11.89 -9.02 -6.05
N VAL A 392 -12.28 -9.83 -7.05
CA VAL A 392 -12.73 -11.21 -6.84
C VAL A 392 -11.57 -12.06 -6.31
N LEU A 393 -10.36 -11.93 -6.88
CA LEU A 393 -9.17 -12.65 -6.41
C LEU A 393 -8.77 -12.24 -4.99
N PHE A 394 -9.01 -10.99 -4.59
CA PHE A 394 -8.87 -10.53 -3.21
C PHE A 394 -9.86 -11.24 -2.29
N ALA A 395 -11.14 -11.28 -2.64
CA ALA A 395 -12.17 -11.95 -1.83
C ALA A 395 -11.93 -13.46 -1.69
N VAL A 396 -11.59 -14.15 -2.78
CA VAL A 396 -11.34 -15.60 -2.78
C VAL A 396 -10.13 -15.98 -1.92
N HIS A 397 -9.09 -15.14 -1.85
CA HIS A 397 -7.93 -15.38 -1.00
C HIS A 397 -8.28 -15.44 0.50
N HIS A 398 -9.40 -14.84 0.92
CA HIS A 398 -9.84 -14.91 2.31
C HIS A 398 -10.43 -16.28 2.68
N LEU A 399 -10.71 -17.14 1.70
CA LEU A 399 -11.21 -18.51 1.89
C LEU A 399 -12.46 -18.58 2.79
N ASN A 400 -13.30 -17.55 2.75
CA ASN A 400 -14.56 -17.47 3.47
C ASN A 400 -15.69 -17.22 2.47
N ILE A 401 -16.39 -18.31 2.10
CA ILE A 401 -17.48 -18.28 1.11
C ILE A 401 -18.59 -17.31 1.55
N GLY A 402 -18.92 -17.31 2.85
CA GLY A 402 -19.94 -16.44 3.43
C GLY A 402 -19.63 -14.94 3.33
N SER A 403 -18.41 -14.54 2.96
CA SER A 403 -18.04 -13.11 2.80
C SER A 403 -17.53 -12.74 1.40
N VAL A 404 -17.62 -13.64 0.42
CA VAL A 404 -17.06 -13.39 -0.93
C VAL A 404 -17.67 -12.16 -1.60
N ILE A 405 -18.99 -12.01 -1.56
CA ILE A 405 -19.68 -10.86 -2.19
C ILE A 405 -19.28 -9.53 -1.51
N PRO A 406 -19.43 -9.34 -0.19
CA PRO A 406 -19.07 -8.08 0.44
C PRO A 406 -17.56 -7.77 0.33
N LEU A 407 -16.68 -8.78 0.42
CA LEU A 407 -15.24 -8.57 0.22
C LEU A 407 -14.89 -8.21 -1.22
N THR A 408 -15.61 -8.73 -2.22
CA THR A 408 -15.42 -8.34 -3.62
C THR A 408 -15.80 -6.88 -3.82
N VAL A 409 -16.91 -6.42 -3.22
CA VAL A 409 -17.35 -5.03 -3.28
C VAL A 409 -16.34 -4.08 -2.62
N LEU A 410 -15.82 -4.44 -1.44
CA LEU A 410 -14.74 -3.68 -0.80
C LEU A 410 -13.46 -3.67 -1.64
N GLY A 411 -13.09 -4.84 -2.18
CA GLY A 411 -11.96 -5.02 -3.08
C GLY A 411 -12.02 -4.03 -4.25
N TRP A 412 -13.20 -3.93 -4.86
CA TRP A 412 -13.48 -3.06 -5.99
C TRP A 412 -13.44 -1.58 -5.60
N ALA A 413 -14.09 -1.21 -4.51
CA ALA A 413 -14.09 0.16 -3.99
C ALA A 413 -12.65 0.65 -3.74
N TRP A 414 -11.82 -0.15 -3.07
CA TRP A 414 -10.45 0.23 -2.76
C TRP A 414 -9.53 0.22 -4.00
N ALA A 415 -9.75 -0.66 -4.98
CA ALA A 415 -9.02 -0.64 -6.25
C ALA A 415 -9.30 0.65 -7.03
N LEU A 416 -10.58 1.08 -7.10
CA LEU A 416 -10.96 2.38 -7.68
C LEU A 416 -10.35 3.54 -6.89
N LEU A 417 -10.42 3.48 -5.56
CA LEU A 417 -9.86 4.51 -4.69
C LEU A 417 -8.35 4.66 -4.90
N TYR A 418 -7.61 3.56 -5.03
CA TYR A 418 -6.19 3.60 -5.35
C TYR A 418 -5.93 4.18 -6.75
N ALA A 419 -6.70 3.76 -7.75
CA ALA A 419 -6.56 4.25 -9.13
C ALA A 419 -6.73 5.78 -9.23
N HIS A 420 -7.65 6.35 -8.44
CA HIS A 420 -7.91 7.80 -8.40
C HIS A 420 -7.02 8.57 -7.43
N SER A 421 -6.83 8.09 -6.19
CA SER A 421 -5.99 8.78 -5.20
C SER A 421 -4.50 8.72 -5.52
N ARG A 422 -4.08 7.74 -6.34
CA ARG A 422 -2.67 7.49 -6.74
C ARG A 422 -1.73 7.37 -5.54
N ASN A 423 -2.25 6.92 -4.40
CA ASN A 423 -1.54 6.85 -3.14
C ASN A 423 -1.92 5.56 -2.41
N LEU A 424 -1.00 4.60 -2.38
CA LEU A 424 -1.25 3.29 -1.75
C LEU A 424 -1.52 3.41 -0.24
N LEU A 425 -0.96 4.44 0.40
CA LEU A 425 -1.21 4.76 1.80
C LEU A 425 -2.71 4.90 2.12
N VAL A 426 -3.48 5.47 1.19
CA VAL A 426 -4.93 5.69 1.38
C VAL A 426 -5.63 4.35 1.62
N THR A 427 -5.40 3.36 0.76
CA THR A 427 -6.05 2.06 0.90
C THR A 427 -5.50 1.26 2.07
N ILE A 428 -4.20 1.36 2.36
CA ILE A 428 -3.59 0.75 3.56
C ILE A 428 -4.27 1.25 4.84
N LEU A 429 -4.46 2.56 4.97
CA LEU A 429 -5.10 3.14 6.15
C LEU A 429 -6.56 2.71 6.26
N ILE A 430 -7.32 2.74 5.17
CA ILE A 430 -8.73 2.29 5.17
C ILE A 430 -8.82 0.82 5.58
N HIS A 431 -7.98 -0.04 4.99
CA HIS A 431 -7.94 -1.47 5.27
C HIS A 431 -7.55 -1.73 6.74
N ALA A 432 -6.53 -1.04 7.26
CA ALA A 432 -6.15 -1.16 8.67
C ALA A 432 -7.27 -0.72 9.63
N LEU A 433 -7.95 0.40 9.34
CA LEU A 433 -9.11 0.85 10.12
C LEU A 433 -10.28 -0.14 10.06
N TRP A 434 -10.53 -0.71 8.89
CA TRP A 434 -11.56 -1.73 8.67
C TRP A 434 -11.31 -2.98 9.52
N ASN A 435 -10.09 -3.54 9.45
CA ASN A 435 -9.75 -4.75 10.20
C ASN A 435 -9.68 -4.47 11.71
N SER A 436 -9.14 -3.31 12.11
CA SER A 436 -9.10 -2.90 13.51
C SER A 436 -10.49 -2.76 14.11
N ARG A 437 -11.50 -2.36 13.30
CA ARG A 437 -12.89 -2.23 13.77
C ARG A 437 -13.43 -3.57 14.28
N VAL A 438 -13.08 -4.68 13.62
CA VAL A 438 -13.53 -6.03 14.01
C VAL A 438 -12.95 -6.43 15.37
N PHE A 439 -11.64 -6.24 15.56
CA PHE A 439 -10.97 -6.58 16.82
C PHE A 439 -11.38 -5.66 17.97
N LEU A 440 -11.41 -4.35 17.73
CA LEU A 440 -11.81 -3.37 18.73
C LEU A 440 -13.29 -3.47 19.08
N GLY A 441 -14.14 -3.82 18.12
CA GLY A 441 -15.55 -4.10 18.37
C GLY A 441 -15.72 -5.26 19.34
N SER A 442 -15.02 -6.37 19.11
CA SER A 442 -15.00 -7.52 20.04
C SER A 442 -14.47 -7.14 21.43
N LEU A 443 -13.33 -6.44 21.50
CA LEU A 443 -12.71 -6.00 22.75
C LEU A 443 -13.61 -5.10 23.58
N LEU A 444 -14.37 -4.22 22.93
CA LEU A 444 -15.23 -3.22 23.56
C LEU A 444 -16.69 -3.70 23.73
N GLY A 445 -17.01 -4.93 23.29
CA GLY A 445 -18.35 -5.50 23.33
C GLY A 445 -19.37 -4.75 22.47
N LEU A 446 -18.98 -4.38 21.24
CA LEU A 446 -19.75 -3.57 20.30
C LEU A 446 -20.51 -4.38 19.26
#